data_AF-A0A958SJ90-F1
#
_entry.id   AF-A0A958SJ90-F1
#
_cell.length_a   1.000
_cell.length_b   1.000
_cell.length_c   1.000
_cell.angle_alpha   90.00
_cell.angle_beta   90.00
_cell.angle_gamma   90.00
#
_symmetry.space_group_name_H-M   'P 1'
#
loop_
_entity.id
_entity.type
_entity.pdbx_description
1 polymer ?
#
loop_
_entity_poly.entity_id
_entity_poly.type
_entity_poly.pdbx_seq_one_letter_code
_entity_poly.pdbx_strand_id
1 'polypeptide(L)'
;MFKLKNRGWILILVMVPFMMSCASYFKRKTCEKTNWFAHGEKVALSGKRIDADPFVSECKQVEAQINEMDLDLGFKKGMATYCTDQGAYETGRKGLKLSLDLCEDNRWPRLKSHHQKGVVEFCQPSNGYAQGAKGWEYNHICPKELEKGFLVKYHGGLRVYYNGEISDRRERLSEMDRKIMALQLEKSDLRNQLTRLESSINFRRHSRSVGQNQISPETPEETQMKSDLESRISDKDYQISRLHREKESASREITELRRKLRAVPQS
;
A
#
# COMPACT_ATOMS: atom_id res chain seq x y z
N MET A 1 5.93 69.83 -7.21
CA MET A 1 5.76 68.58 -7.98
C MET A 1 6.86 67.61 -7.56
N PHE A 2 6.52 66.61 -6.72
CA PHE A 2 6.56 65.16 -7.05
C PHE A 2 7.90 64.68 -7.63
N LYS A 3 8.64 63.67 -7.12
CA LYS A 3 8.33 62.54 -6.24
C LYS A 3 9.65 61.84 -5.87
N LEU A 4 9.78 61.33 -4.64
CA LEU A 4 10.85 60.42 -4.22
C LEU A 4 10.85 59.14 -5.09
N LYS A 5 12.03 58.58 -5.40
CA LYS A 5 12.16 57.20 -5.88
C LYS A 5 13.22 56.45 -5.09
N ASN A 6 12.80 55.95 -3.93
CA ASN A 6 13.44 54.87 -3.19
C ASN A 6 13.59 53.65 -4.11
N ARG A 7 14.82 53.19 -4.33
CA ARG A 7 15.12 51.86 -4.86
C ARG A 7 15.46 50.95 -3.68
N GLY A 8 14.44 50.50 -2.97
CA GLY A 8 14.57 49.40 -2.02
C GLY A 8 14.55 48.08 -2.78
N TRP A 9 15.70 47.41 -2.86
CA TRP A 9 15.79 45.99 -3.16
C TRP A 9 15.21 45.22 -1.96
N ILE A 10 14.00 44.67 -2.09
CA ILE A 10 13.47 43.69 -1.14
C ILE A 10 13.87 42.31 -1.66
N LEU A 11 14.88 41.73 -1.01
CA LEU A 11 15.20 40.31 -1.06
C LEU A 11 13.97 39.52 -0.59
N ILE A 12 13.28 38.86 -1.52
CA ILE A 12 12.29 37.82 -1.18
C ILE A 12 13.08 36.58 -0.75
N LEU A 13 13.31 36.49 0.56
CA LEU A 13 13.81 35.30 1.21
C LEU A 13 12.65 34.30 1.25
N VAL A 14 12.59 33.43 0.23
CA VAL A 14 11.69 32.28 0.16
C VAL A 14 12.09 31.31 1.27
N MET A 15 11.57 31.54 2.47
CA MET A 15 11.62 30.58 3.56
C MET A 15 10.46 29.59 3.32
N VAL A 16 10.77 28.49 2.63
CA VAL A 16 9.90 27.30 2.54
C VAL A 16 10.34 26.36 3.66
N PRO A 17 9.60 26.24 4.78
CA PRO A 17 9.89 25.21 5.76
C PRO A 17 9.05 23.95 5.46
N PHE A 18 9.77 22.89 5.10
CA PHE A 18 9.80 21.68 5.91
C PHE A 18 8.50 20.86 6.10
N MET A 19 7.75 20.56 5.03
CA MET A 19 6.67 19.56 5.10
C MET A 19 7.11 18.09 4.93
N MET A 20 8.42 17.80 4.80
CA MET A 20 8.94 16.42 4.70
C MET A 20 9.33 15.78 6.05
N SER A 21 9.12 16.45 7.18
CA SER A 21 9.73 16.03 8.46
C SER A 21 9.05 14.84 9.15
N CYS A 22 7.71 14.70 9.05
CA CYS A 22 6.99 13.74 9.89
C CYS A 22 7.22 12.27 9.49
N ALA A 23 7.28 11.96 8.19
CA ALA A 23 7.52 10.59 7.72
C ALA A 23 8.94 10.11 8.09
N SER A 24 9.93 10.99 7.93
CA SER A 24 11.32 10.72 8.31
C SER A 24 11.48 10.54 9.82
N TYR A 25 10.75 11.30 10.63
CA TYR A 25 10.76 11.16 12.09
C TYR A 25 10.28 9.77 12.56
N PHE A 26 9.11 9.31 12.10
CA PHE A 26 8.59 8.01 12.51
C PHE A 26 9.48 6.85 12.04
N LYS A 27 10.04 6.97 10.84
CA LYS A 27 10.97 5.97 10.31
C LYS A 27 12.25 5.92 11.14
N ARG A 28 12.87 7.08 11.40
CA ARG A 28 14.07 7.19 12.26
C ARG A 28 13.85 6.56 13.64
N LYS A 29 12.72 6.88 14.29
CA LYS A 29 12.35 6.31 15.59
C LYS A 29 12.19 4.78 15.55
N THR A 30 11.72 4.24 14.42
CA THR A 30 11.61 2.79 14.22
C THR A 30 12.99 2.15 14.07
N CYS A 31 13.88 2.78 13.28
CA CYS A 31 15.27 2.35 13.12
C CYS A 31 16.03 2.33 14.45
N GLU A 32 15.92 3.39 15.25
CA GLU A 32 16.62 3.53 16.54
C GLU A 32 16.14 2.53 17.61
N LYS A 33 14.89 2.05 17.50
CA LYS A 33 14.34 1.01 18.38
C LYS A 33 14.58 -0.41 17.87
N THR A 34 15.13 -0.57 16.68
CA THR A 34 15.33 -1.89 16.08
C THR A 34 16.45 -2.63 16.79
N ASN A 35 16.24 -3.92 17.08
CA ASN A 35 17.31 -4.82 17.49
C ASN A 35 18.15 -5.16 16.25
N TRP A 36 19.24 -4.42 16.05
CA TRP A 36 20.08 -4.52 14.86
C TRP A 36 20.78 -5.86 14.73
N PHE A 37 21.14 -6.51 15.84
CA PHE A 37 21.68 -7.87 15.83
C PHE A 37 20.67 -8.88 15.28
N ALA A 38 19.46 -8.90 15.82
CA ALA A 38 18.42 -9.81 15.36
C ALA A 38 18.02 -9.53 13.90
N HIS A 39 18.01 -8.25 13.50
CA HIS A 39 17.75 -7.86 12.10
C HIS A 39 18.84 -8.38 11.16
N GLY A 40 20.12 -8.18 11.50
CA GLY A 40 21.25 -8.69 10.72
C GLY A 40 21.20 -10.20 10.54
N GLU A 41 20.94 -10.94 11.63
CA GLU A 41 20.78 -12.40 11.60
C GLU A 41 19.66 -12.81 10.62
N LYS A 42 18.52 -12.13 10.68
CA LYS A 42 17.39 -12.38 9.77
C LYS A 42 17.72 -12.09 8.31
N VAL A 43 18.45 -11.01 8.01
CA VAL A 43 18.86 -10.66 6.65
C VAL A 43 19.71 -11.79 6.05
N ALA A 44 20.72 -12.26 6.77
CA ALA A 44 21.55 -13.37 6.32
C ALA A 44 20.76 -14.67 6.12
N LEU A 45 19.87 -15.02 7.06
CA LEU A 45 19.01 -16.21 6.95
C LEU A 45 18.02 -16.15 5.77
N SER A 46 17.73 -14.96 5.25
CA SER A 46 16.93 -14.78 4.04
C SER A 46 17.74 -14.95 2.74
N GLY A 47 19.06 -15.16 2.83
CA GLY A 47 19.94 -15.26 1.68
C GLY A 47 20.25 -13.92 1.02
N LYS A 48 20.11 -12.80 1.74
CA LYS A 48 20.41 -11.45 1.24
C LYS A 48 21.67 -10.90 1.89
N ARG A 49 22.36 -10.00 1.19
CA ARG A 49 23.42 -9.16 1.77
C ARG A 49 22.81 -7.92 2.45
N ILE A 50 23.54 -7.33 3.40
CA ILE A 50 23.07 -6.16 4.18
C ILE A 50 22.76 -4.96 3.27
N ASP A 51 23.58 -4.73 2.26
CA ASP A 51 23.42 -3.65 1.28
C ASP A 51 22.18 -3.82 0.40
N ALA A 52 21.74 -5.06 0.19
CA ALA A 52 20.51 -5.39 -0.52
C ALA A 52 19.25 -5.33 0.36
N ASP A 53 19.36 -5.01 1.66
CA ASP A 53 18.22 -4.90 2.56
C ASP A 53 17.56 -3.51 2.48
N PRO A 54 16.29 -3.40 2.04
CA PRO A 54 15.61 -2.10 1.92
C PRO A 54 15.45 -1.39 3.26
N PHE A 55 15.27 -2.12 4.36
CA PHE A 55 15.08 -1.49 5.66
C PHE A 55 16.36 -0.81 6.16
N VAL A 56 17.51 -1.48 6.02
CA VAL A 56 18.82 -0.88 6.31
C VAL A 56 19.05 0.37 5.44
N SER A 57 18.79 0.29 4.13
CA SER A 57 19.01 1.44 3.24
C SER A 57 18.09 2.62 3.56
N GLU A 58 16.82 2.38 3.85
CA GLU A 58 15.87 3.40 4.30
C GLU A 58 16.30 4.05 5.63
N CYS A 59 16.81 3.26 6.59
CA CYS A 59 17.31 3.79 7.86
C CYS A 59 18.57 4.66 7.69
N LYS A 60 19.45 4.30 6.75
CA LYS A 60 20.60 5.13 6.37
C LYS A 60 20.16 6.44 5.71
N GLN A 61 19.16 6.39 4.81
CA GLN A 61 18.63 7.58 4.12
C GLN A 61 18.03 8.63 5.07
N VAL A 62 17.39 8.19 6.16
CA VAL A 62 16.85 9.11 7.18
C VAL A 62 17.88 9.47 8.27
N GLU A 63 19.15 9.11 8.06
CA GLU A 63 20.27 9.38 8.98
C GLU A 63 19.97 8.91 10.42
N ALA A 64 19.33 7.74 10.56
CA ALA A 64 19.07 7.17 11.87
C ALA A 64 20.36 6.68 12.54
N GLN A 65 20.43 6.77 13.86
CA GLN A 65 21.52 6.14 14.62
C GLN A 65 21.31 4.62 14.62
N ILE A 66 22.05 3.92 13.78
CA ILE A 66 22.02 2.46 13.68
C ILE A 66 23.27 1.88 14.35
N ASN A 67 23.11 0.77 15.09
CA ASN A 67 24.26 0.05 15.63
C ASN A 67 24.82 -0.87 14.54
N GLU A 68 25.73 -0.35 13.72
CA GLU A 68 26.35 -1.11 12.61
C GLU A 68 27.14 -2.33 13.10
N MET A 69 27.74 -2.24 14.30
CA MET A 69 28.47 -3.35 14.89
C MET A 69 27.55 -4.51 15.22
N ASP A 70 26.43 -4.25 15.91
CA ASP A 70 25.43 -5.28 16.20
C ASP A 70 24.85 -5.88 14.91
N LEU A 71 24.55 -5.02 13.93
CA LEU A 71 24.05 -5.44 12.62
C LEU A 71 25.01 -6.41 11.92
N ASP A 72 26.30 -6.08 11.85
CA ASP A 72 27.34 -6.93 11.26
C ASP A 72 27.54 -8.25 12.04
N LEU A 73 27.59 -8.18 13.37
CA LEU A 73 27.73 -9.37 14.23
C LEU A 73 26.54 -10.33 14.06
N GLY A 74 25.33 -9.78 14.06
CA GLY A 74 24.10 -10.55 13.82
C GLY A 74 24.11 -11.18 12.43
N PHE A 75 24.51 -10.42 11.41
CA PHE A 75 24.62 -10.91 10.04
C PHE A 75 25.61 -12.07 9.93
N LYS A 76 26.82 -11.94 10.50
CA LYS A 76 27.82 -13.01 10.55
C LYS A 76 27.29 -14.27 11.24
N LYS A 77 26.57 -14.12 12.35
CA LYS A 77 25.91 -15.25 13.03
C LYS A 77 24.87 -15.93 12.12
N GLY A 78 24.02 -15.13 11.46
CA GLY A 78 23.02 -15.65 10.52
C GLY A 78 23.67 -16.37 9.34
N MET A 79 24.76 -15.84 8.79
CA MET A 79 25.54 -16.49 7.72
C MET A 79 26.11 -17.83 8.18
N ALA A 80 26.67 -17.88 9.39
CA ALA A 80 27.20 -19.11 9.96
C ALA A 80 26.13 -20.21 10.09
N THR A 81 24.85 -19.82 10.24
CA THR A 81 23.70 -20.75 10.26
C THR A 81 23.20 -21.08 8.85
N TYR A 82 23.11 -20.09 7.98
CA TYR A 82 22.64 -20.22 6.60
C TYR A 82 23.56 -21.13 5.76
N CYS A 83 24.89 -20.93 5.89
CA CYS A 83 25.93 -21.66 5.18
C CYS A 83 26.29 -23.01 5.85
N THR A 84 25.27 -23.71 6.35
CA THR A 84 25.37 -25.09 6.86
C THR A 84 24.57 -26.04 5.98
N ASP A 85 24.83 -27.34 6.11
CA ASP A 85 24.04 -28.38 5.45
C ASP A 85 22.55 -28.26 5.77
N GLN A 86 22.23 -28.04 7.06
CA GLN A 86 20.86 -27.87 7.51
C GLN A 86 20.25 -26.58 6.95
N GLY A 87 21.00 -25.47 6.96
CA GLY A 87 20.56 -24.19 6.41
C GLY A 87 20.24 -24.27 4.91
N ALA A 88 21.12 -24.92 4.14
CA ALA A 88 20.91 -25.16 2.72
C ALA A 88 19.69 -26.05 2.45
N TYR A 89 19.56 -27.15 3.20
CA TYR A 89 18.41 -28.05 3.13
C TYR A 89 17.09 -27.33 3.44
N GLU A 90 17.02 -26.58 4.55
CA GLU A 90 15.82 -25.82 4.92
C GLU A 90 15.48 -24.71 3.92
N THR A 91 16.50 -24.08 3.31
CA THR A 91 16.31 -23.12 2.22
C THR A 91 15.63 -23.79 1.02
N GLY A 92 16.07 -25.01 0.68
CA GLY A 92 15.47 -25.82 -0.38
C GLY A 92 14.03 -26.22 -0.07
N ARG A 93 13.75 -26.67 1.16
CA ARG A 93 12.38 -27.05 1.60
C ARG A 93 11.39 -25.90 1.56
N LYS A 94 11.87 -24.67 1.70
CA LYS A 94 11.07 -23.45 1.54
C LYS A 94 10.83 -23.06 0.08
N GLY A 95 11.43 -23.76 -0.88
CA GLY A 95 11.35 -23.42 -2.31
C GLY A 95 12.13 -22.18 -2.69
N LEU A 96 13.13 -21.79 -1.88
CA LEU A 96 13.96 -20.61 -2.11
C LEU A 96 15.28 -20.97 -2.79
N LYS A 97 15.78 -20.09 -3.65
CA LYS A 97 17.11 -20.24 -4.24
C LYS A 97 18.17 -20.05 -3.15
N LEU A 98 19.23 -20.85 -3.21
CA LEU A 98 20.37 -20.73 -2.30
C LEU A 98 21.34 -19.65 -2.80
N SER A 99 21.59 -18.64 -1.99
CA SER A 99 22.55 -17.56 -2.25
C SER A 99 23.95 -18.01 -1.88
N LEU A 100 24.60 -18.74 -2.79
CA LEU A 100 25.93 -19.30 -2.57
C LEU A 100 27.02 -18.23 -2.48
N ASP A 101 26.80 -17.04 -3.04
CA ASP A 101 27.70 -15.90 -2.96
C ASP A 101 27.87 -15.37 -1.53
N LEU A 102 26.98 -15.74 -0.60
CA LEU A 102 27.14 -15.48 0.83
C LEU A 102 28.10 -16.47 1.50
N CYS A 103 28.35 -17.63 0.90
CA CYS A 103 29.09 -18.72 1.51
C CYS A 103 30.47 -18.89 0.86
N GLU A 104 31.42 -19.41 1.62
CA GLU A 104 32.76 -19.74 1.10
C GLU A 104 32.71 -20.85 0.02
N ASP A 105 33.50 -20.66 -1.04
CA ASP A 105 33.48 -21.45 -2.27
C ASP A 105 33.73 -22.96 -2.07
N ASN A 106 34.60 -23.31 -1.11
CA ASN A 106 34.94 -24.71 -0.81
C ASN A 106 33.75 -25.54 -0.30
N ARG A 107 32.69 -24.90 0.21
CA ARG A 107 31.48 -25.55 0.73
C ARG A 107 30.39 -25.72 -0.33
N TRP A 108 30.48 -25.04 -1.47
CA TRP A 108 29.40 -24.97 -2.45
C TRP A 108 28.87 -26.32 -2.95
N PRO A 109 29.72 -27.31 -3.30
CA PRO A 109 29.20 -28.60 -3.78
C PRO A 109 28.31 -29.31 -2.75
N ARG A 110 28.73 -29.26 -1.47
CA ARG A 110 27.99 -29.85 -0.35
C ARG A 110 26.68 -29.11 -0.08
N LEU A 111 26.72 -27.78 -0.04
CA LEU A 111 25.51 -26.97 0.17
C LEU A 111 24.50 -27.13 -0.97
N LYS A 112 24.95 -27.16 -2.24
CA LYS A 112 24.10 -27.45 -3.39
C LYS A 112 23.40 -28.81 -3.25
N SER A 113 24.13 -29.85 -2.83
CA SER A 113 23.56 -31.19 -2.63
C SER A 113 22.47 -31.20 -1.55
N HIS A 114 22.70 -30.55 -0.40
CA HIS A 114 21.71 -30.49 0.67
C HIS A 114 20.50 -29.62 0.31
N HIS A 115 20.73 -28.49 -0.37
CA HIS A 115 19.65 -27.66 -0.91
C HIS A 115 18.77 -28.44 -1.88
N GLN A 116 19.38 -29.19 -2.80
CA GLN A 116 18.65 -30.03 -3.75
C GLN A 116 17.75 -31.06 -3.06
N LYS A 117 18.20 -31.68 -1.97
CA LYS A 117 17.37 -32.60 -1.17
C LYS A 117 16.12 -31.90 -0.64
N GLY A 118 16.28 -30.69 -0.10
CA GLY A 118 15.16 -29.88 0.37
C GLY A 118 14.21 -29.47 -0.76
N VAL A 119 14.75 -29.10 -1.92
CA VAL A 119 13.96 -28.75 -3.11
C VAL A 119 13.09 -29.93 -3.57
N VAL A 120 13.61 -31.16 -3.53
CA VAL A 120 12.83 -32.37 -3.88
C VAL A 120 11.60 -32.54 -2.96
N GLU A 121 11.70 -32.18 -1.69
CA GLU A 121 10.55 -32.16 -0.78
C GLU A 121 9.58 -31.01 -1.09
N PHE A 122 10.10 -29.82 -1.38
CA PHE A 122 9.28 -28.69 -1.78
C PHE A 122 8.47 -29.00 -3.05
N CYS A 123 9.08 -29.67 -4.02
CA CYS A 123 8.50 -29.95 -5.34
C CYS A 123 7.47 -31.09 -5.36
N GLN A 124 7.05 -31.58 -4.20
CA GLN A 124 5.94 -32.53 -4.13
C GLN A 124 4.62 -31.88 -4.60
N PRO A 125 3.73 -32.61 -5.30
CA PRO A 125 2.49 -32.06 -5.82
C PRO A 125 1.58 -31.42 -4.75
N SER A 126 1.56 -31.96 -3.52
CA SER A 126 0.79 -31.39 -2.40
C SER A 126 1.22 -29.96 -2.04
N ASN A 127 2.52 -29.71 -2.07
CA ASN A 127 3.09 -28.38 -1.83
C ASN A 127 2.76 -27.42 -2.98
N GLY A 128 2.73 -27.90 -4.23
CA GLY A 128 2.32 -27.11 -5.39
C GLY A 128 0.99 -26.41 -5.16
N TYR A 129 -0.05 -27.18 -4.80
CA TYR A 129 -1.38 -26.60 -4.51
C TYR A 129 -1.33 -25.56 -3.40
N ALA A 130 -0.66 -25.87 -2.28
CA ALA A 130 -0.58 -24.97 -1.13
C ALA A 130 0.12 -23.64 -1.47
N GLN A 131 1.19 -23.67 -2.29
CA GLN A 131 1.87 -22.45 -2.73
C GLN A 131 1.02 -21.64 -3.71
N GLY A 132 0.35 -22.31 -4.66
CA GLY A 132 -0.55 -21.66 -5.60
C GLY A 132 -1.72 -20.98 -4.90
N ALA A 133 -2.30 -21.62 -3.88
CA ALA A 133 -3.41 -21.08 -3.09
C ALA A 133 -3.02 -19.83 -2.28
N LYS A 134 -1.73 -19.61 -2.03
CA LYS A 134 -1.20 -18.40 -1.39
C LYS A 134 -0.86 -17.28 -2.40
N GLY A 135 -1.02 -17.53 -3.70
CA GLY A 135 -0.62 -16.60 -4.75
C GLY A 135 0.90 -16.45 -4.87
N TRP A 136 1.68 -17.40 -4.36
CA TRP A 136 3.14 -17.33 -4.43
C TRP A 136 3.62 -17.45 -5.87
N GLU A 137 4.55 -16.59 -6.29
CA GLU A 137 5.13 -16.60 -7.63
C GLU A 137 6.18 -17.70 -7.77
N TYR A 138 5.97 -18.63 -8.70
CA TYR A 138 6.85 -19.76 -8.89
C TYR A 138 8.17 -19.35 -9.54
N ASN A 139 9.28 -19.66 -8.88
CA ASN A 139 10.64 -19.25 -9.26
C ASN A 139 11.42 -20.30 -10.09
N HIS A 140 10.73 -21.32 -10.61
CA HIS A 140 11.30 -22.41 -11.42
C HIS A 140 12.41 -23.20 -10.70
N ILE A 141 12.25 -23.42 -9.39
CA ILE A 141 13.24 -24.17 -8.60
C ILE A 141 13.15 -25.69 -8.77
N CYS A 142 12.02 -26.22 -9.24
CA CYS A 142 11.84 -27.67 -9.30
C CYS A 142 12.64 -28.31 -10.43
N PRO A 143 13.24 -29.49 -10.18
CA PRO A 143 13.79 -30.33 -11.24
C PRO A 143 12.72 -30.69 -12.27
N LYS A 144 13.14 -30.86 -13.53
CA LYS A 144 12.25 -31.11 -14.67
C LYS A 144 11.31 -32.29 -14.44
N GLU A 145 11.78 -33.32 -13.75
CA GLU A 145 11.05 -34.56 -13.47
C GLU A 145 9.90 -34.35 -12.47
N LEU A 146 10.06 -33.43 -11.50
CA LEU A 146 9.08 -33.14 -10.46
C LEU A 146 8.19 -31.95 -10.82
N GLU A 147 8.73 -31.02 -11.61
CA GLU A 147 8.09 -29.74 -11.94
C GLU A 147 6.73 -29.94 -12.60
N LYS A 148 6.59 -30.90 -13.52
CA LYS A 148 5.30 -31.16 -14.18
C LYS A 148 4.19 -31.50 -13.17
N GLY A 149 4.49 -32.38 -12.22
CA GLY A 149 3.52 -32.79 -11.18
C GLY A 149 3.21 -31.67 -10.20
N PHE A 150 4.22 -30.90 -9.82
CA PHE A 150 4.08 -29.71 -8.99
C PHE A 150 3.18 -28.66 -9.65
N LEU A 151 3.46 -28.31 -10.92
CA LEU A 151 2.76 -27.27 -11.66
C LEU A 151 1.28 -27.56 -11.85
N VAL A 152 0.89 -28.81 -12.10
CA VAL A 152 -0.53 -29.20 -12.22
C VAL A 152 -1.30 -28.82 -10.94
N LYS A 153 -0.75 -29.13 -9.77
CA LYS A 153 -1.37 -28.81 -8.48
C LYS A 153 -1.27 -27.32 -8.15
N TYR A 154 -0.13 -26.71 -8.45
CA TYR A 154 0.10 -25.27 -8.28
C TYR A 154 -0.90 -24.42 -9.09
N HIS A 155 -1.17 -24.77 -10.34
CA HIS A 155 -2.20 -24.11 -11.14
C HIS A 155 -3.60 -24.25 -10.53
N GLY A 156 -3.92 -25.42 -9.96
CA GLY A 156 -5.15 -25.62 -9.18
C GLY A 156 -5.26 -24.64 -8.00
N GLY A 157 -4.17 -24.50 -7.23
CA GLY A 157 -4.08 -23.54 -6.13
C GLY A 157 -4.23 -22.09 -6.59
N LEU A 158 -3.54 -21.70 -7.67
CA LEU A 158 -3.62 -20.34 -8.23
C LEU A 158 -5.04 -19.95 -8.64
N ARG A 159 -5.84 -20.89 -9.15
CA ARG A 159 -7.25 -20.62 -9.46
C ARG A 159 -8.04 -20.30 -8.20
N VAL A 160 -7.79 -21.01 -7.10
CA VAL A 160 -8.41 -20.72 -5.80
C VAL A 160 -8.00 -19.33 -5.32
N TYR A 161 -6.71 -19.02 -5.37
CA TYR A 161 -6.19 -17.71 -4.99
C TYR A 161 -6.86 -16.58 -5.78
N TYR A 162 -6.81 -16.62 -7.11
CA TYR A 162 -7.38 -15.56 -7.94
C TYR A 162 -8.90 -15.44 -7.78
N ASN A 163 -9.63 -16.54 -7.62
CA ASN A 163 -11.07 -16.48 -7.36
C ASN A 163 -11.37 -15.83 -6.01
N GLY A 164 -10.60 -16.14 -4.97
CA GLY A 164 -10.70 -15.48 -3.67
C GLY A 164 -10.47 -13.97 -3.78
N GLU A 165 -9.33 -13.56 -4.34
CA GLU A 165 -8.99 -12.13 -4.52
C GLU A 165 -10.02 -11.35 -5.34
N ILE A 166 -10.63 -11.99 -6.35
CA ILE A 166 -11.71 -11.43 -7.16
C ILE A 166 -12.99 -11.30 -6.32
N SER A 167 -13.31 -12.29 -5.49
CA SER A 167 -14.47 -12.28 -4.62
C SER A 167 -14.37 -11.14 -3.61
N ASP A 168 -13.25 -11.03 -2.91
CA ASP A 168 -13.00 -10.01 -1.89
C ASP A 168 -13.11 -8.60 -2.48
N ARG A 169 -12.56 -8.38 -3.68
CA ARG A 169 -12.69 -7.09 -4.37
C ARG A 169 -14.12 -6.79 -4.82
N ARG A 170 -14.90 -7.79 -5.21
CA ARG A 170 -16.32 -7.59 -5.54
C ARG A 170 -17.14 -7.23 -4.31
N GLU A 171 -16.84 -7.83 -3.17
CA GLU A 171 -17.48 -7.47 -1.90
C GLU A 171 -17.18 -6.00 -1.55
N ARG A 172 -15.90 -5.59 -1.65
CA ARG A 172 -15.51 -4.19 -1.46
C ARG A 172 -16.21 -3.24 -2.43
N LEU A 173 -16.38 -3.61 -3.70
CA LEU A 173 -17.17 -2.83 -4.66
C LEU A 173 -18.63 -2.68 -4.22
N SER A 174 -19.25 -3.76 -3.75
CA SER A 174 -20.63 -3.72 -3.25
C SER A 174 -20.76 -2.82 -2.02
N GLU A 175 -19.79 -2.85 -1.11
CA GLU A 175 -19.76 -1.98 0.07
C GLU A 175 -19.63 -0.50 -0.34
N MET A 176 -18.74 -0.19 -1.28
CA MET A 176 -18.58 1.17 -1.83
C MET A 176 -19.87 1.66 -2.49
N ASP A 177 -20.56 0.81 -3.25
CA ASP A 177 -21.83 1.16 -3.89
C ASP A 177 -22.91 1.50 -2.87
N ARG A 178 -23.02 0.72 -1.79
CA ARG A 178 -23.93 1.03 -0.68
C ARG A 178 -23.60 2.37 -0.01
N LYS A 179 -22.31 2.65 0.22
CA LYS A 179 -21.86 3.93 0.79
C LYS A 179 -22.16 5.11 -0.13
N ILE A 180 -21.93 4.96 -1.43
CA ILE A 180 -22.26 6.00 -2.43
C ILE A 180 -23.76 6.28 -2.40
N MET A 181 -24.61 5.25 -2.39
CA MET A 181 -26.06 5.44 -2.31
C MET A 181 -26.47 6.17 -1.02
N ALA A 182 -25.92 5.79 0.12
CA ALA A 182 -26.21 6.46 1.40
C ALA A 182 -25.80 7.94 1.38
N LEU A 183 -24.59 8.25 0.91
CA LEU A 183 -24.10 9.63 0.78
C LEU A 183 -24.94 10.44 -0.22
N GLN A 184 -25.42 9.82 -1.29
CA GLN A 184 -26.32 10.47 -2.25
C GLN A 184 -27.67 10.83 -1.62
N LEU A 185 -28.23 9.95 -0.78
CA LEU A 185 -29.46 10.23 -0.03
C LEU A 185 -29.26 11.38 0.97
N GLU A 186 -28.19 11.35 1.77
CA GLU A 186 -27.85 12.43 2.71
C GLU A 186 -27.65 13.77 1.99
N LYS A 187 -26.93 13.75 0.86
CA LYS A 187 -26.73 14.93 0.03
C LYS A 187 -28.04 15.47 -0.55
N SER A 188 -28.96 14.58 -0.96
CA SER A 188 -30.27 14.98 -1.45
C SER A 188 -31.10 15.63 -0.35
N ASP A 189 -31.05 15.12 0.89
CA ASP A 189 -31.72 15.73 2.02
C ASP A 189 -31.18 17.13 2.33
N LEU A 190 -29.85 17.29 2.37
CA LEU A 190 -29.21 18.60 2.54
C LEU A 190 -29.60 19.60 1.45
N ARG A 191 -29.68 19.15 0.19
CA ARG A 191 -30.17 19.98 -0.92
C ARG A 191 -31.62 20.40 -0.73
N ASN A 192 -32.48 19.49 -0.27
CA ASN A 192 -33.88 19.83 0.03
C ASN A 192 -33.98 20.85 1.17
N GLN A 193 -33.16 20.72 2.22
CA GLN A 193 -33.09 21.72 3.30
C GLN A 193 -32.64 23.08 2.76
N LEU A 194 -31.62 23.11 1.89
CA LEU A 194 -31.13 24.31 1.25
C LEU A 194 -32.23 24.99 0.42
N THR A 195 -32.93 24.25 -0.45
CA THR A 195 -34.02 24.78 -1.27
C THR A 195 -35.18 25.31 -0.42
N ARG A 196 -35.52 24.65 0.70
CA ARG A 196 -36.54 25.15 1.64
C ARG A 196 -36.12 26.46 2.30
N LEU A 197 -34.87 26.55 2.74
CA LEU A 197 -34.31 27.77 3.32
C LEU A 197 -34.35 28.92 2.30
N GLU A 198 -33.88 28.67 1.07
CA GLU A 198 -33.92 29.66 -0.02
C GLU A 198 -35.34 30.12 -0.34
N SER A 199 -36.30 29.19 -0.36
CA SER A 199 -37.72 29.52 -0.58
C SER A 199 -38.29 30.40 0.55
N SER A 200 -37.93 30.11 1.80
CA SER A 200 -38.32 30.93 2.97
C SER A 200 -37.74 32.34 2.91
N ILE A 201 -36.46 32.47 2.55
CA ILE A 201 -35.77 33.76 2.36
C ILE A 201 -36.47 34.56 1.25
N ASN A 202 -36.76 33.92 0.12
CA ASN A 202 -37.43 34.56 -1.01
C ASN A 202 -38.85 35.01 -0.67
N PHE A 203 -39.63 34.20 0.05
CA PHE A 203 -40.95 34.57 0.54
C PHE A 203 -40.89 35.80 1.45
N ARG A 204 -39.98 35.80 2.44
CA ARG A 204 -39.76 36.93 3.35
C ARG A 204 -39.41 38.22 2.61
N ARG A 205 -38.57 38.13 1.57
CA ARG A 205 -38.22 39.27 0.70
C ARG A 205 -39.45 39.81 -0.03
N HIS A 206 -40.27 38.93 -0.61
CA HIS A 206 -41.47 39.32 -1.36
C HIS A 206 -42.56 39.94 -0.48
N SER A 207 -42.77 39.42 0.74
CA SER A 207 -43.74 40.00 1.68
C SER A 207 -43.36 41.41 2.15
N ARG A 208 -42.06 41.75 2.18
CA ARG A 208 -41.58 43.09 2.59
C ARG A 208 -41.59 44.12 1.45
N SER A 209 -41.51 43.70 0.19
CA SER A 209 -41.53 44.62 -0.96
C SER A 209 -42.91 45.22 -1.27
N VAL A 210 -44.00 44.67 -0.72
CA VAL A 210 -45.37 45.19 -0.91
C VAL A 210 -45.63 46.47 -0.08
N GLY A 211 -44.77 46.80 0.90
CA GLY A 211 -44.92 47.99 1.76
C GLY A 211 -43.91 49.11 1.53
N GLN A 212 -42.68 48.81 1.07
CA GLN A 212 -41.62 49.79 0.83
C GLN A 212 -40.69 49.30 -0.30
N ASN A 213 -40.28 50.23 -1.16
CA ASN A 213 -39.50 50.01 -2.39
C ASN A 213 -38.01 49.65 -2.14
N GLN A 214 -37.72 48.81 -1.14
CA GLN A 214 -36.36 48.38 -0.78
C GLN A 214 -36.27 46.85 -0.73
N ILE A 215 -35.31 46.29 -1.48
CA ILE A 215 -34.94 44.88 -1.40
C ILE A 215 -34.34 44.63 -0.02
N SER A 216 -35.03 43.87 0.83
CA SER A 216 -34.48 43.47 2.14
C SER A 216 -33.28 42.52 1.93
N PRO A 217 -32.08 42.86 2.44
CA PRO A 217 -30.93 41.97 2.36
C PRO A 217 -31.16 40.69 3.18
N GLU A 218 -30.45 39.62 2.79
CA GLU A 218 -30.35 38.39 3.60
C GLU A 218 -29.81 38.75 5.00
N THR A 219 -30.30 38.08 6.04
CA THR A 219 -29.71 38.25 7.37
C THR A 219 -28.37 37.52 7.45
N PRO A 220 -27.44 37.97 8.31
CA PRO A 220 -26.19 37.24 8.54
C PRO A 220 -26.40 35.77 8.93
N GLU A 221 -27.47 35.49 9.68
CA GLU A 221 -27.85 34.13 10.09
C GLU A 221 -28.31 33.28 8.89
N GLU A 222 -29.12 33.84 7.98
CA GLU A 222 -29.55 33.18 6.74
C GLU A 222 -28.35 32.87 5.83
N THR A 223 -27.43 33.83 5.65
CA THR A 223 -26.20 33.62 4.87
C THR A 223 -25.32 32.54 5.49
N GLN A 224 -25.17 32.54 6.82
CA GLN A 224 -24.37 31.54 7.52
C GLN A 224 -24.96 30.13 7.39
N MET A 225 -26.28 30.00 7.55
CA MET A 225 -26.96 28.71 7.45
C MET A 225 -26.93 28.14 6.03
N LYS A 226 -27.06 29.00 5.01
CA LYS A 226 -26.87 28.63 3.61
C LYS A 226 -25.45 28.11 3.36
N SER A 227 -24.44 28.85 3.81
CA SER A 227 -23.02 28.48 3.68
C SER A 227 -22.70 27.14 4.35
N ASP A 228 -23.25 26.86 5.54
CA ASP A 228 -23.08 25.57 6.22
C ASP A 228 -23.65 24.41 5.39
N LEU A 229 -24.88 24.55 4.90
CA LEU A 229 -25.53 23.53 4.06
C LEU A 229 -24.74 23.29 2.77
N GLU A 230 -24.29 24.35 2.09
CA GLU A 230 -23.45 24.26 0.90
C GLU A 230 -22.13 23.54 1.18
N SER A 231 -21.47 23.87 2.29
CA SER A 231 -20.24 23.22 2.74
C SER A 231 -20.44 21.72 2.98
N ARG A 232 -21.53 21.35 3.66
CA ARG A 232 -21.87 19.94 3.92
C ARG A 232 -22.20 19.18 2.63
N ILE A 233 -22.92 19.81 1.69
CA ILE A 233 -23.18 19.22 0.36
C ILE A 233 -21.85 18.99 -0.39
N SER A 234 -20.96 19.98 -0.38
CA SER A 234 -19.64 19.90 -1.00
C SER A 234 -18.79 18.78 -0.39
N ASP A 235 -18.83 18.60 0.93
CA ASP A 235 -18.17 17.47 1.60
C ASP A 235 -18.72 16.12 1.11
N LYS A 236 -20.05 15.96 1.03
CA LYS A 236 -20.64 14.72 0.48
C LYS A 236 -20.23 14.49 -0.97
N ASP A 237 -20.19 15.54 -1.80
CA ASP A 237 -19.71 15.44 -3.18
C ASP A 237 -18.26 14.99 -3.28
N TYR A 238 -17.39 15.50 -2.40
CA TYR A 238 -16.01 15.06 -2.30
C TYR A 238 -15.91 13.57 -1.91
N GLN A 239 -16.66 13.13 -0.90
CA GLN A 239 -16.66 11.74 -0.44
C GLN A 239 -17.16 10.78 -1.53
N ILE A 240 -18.26 11.12 -2.22
CA ILE A 240 -18.80 10.35 -3.34
C ILE A 240 -17.77 10.25 -4.47
N SER A 241 -17.15 11.38 -4.85
CA SER A 241 -16.14 11.42 -5.90
C SER A 241 -14.91 10.57 -5.55
N ARG A 242 -14.50 10.55 -4.28
CA ARG A 242 -13.41 9.68 -3.80
C ARG A 242 -13.79 8.19 -3.95
N LEU A 243 -14.97 7.80 -3.50
CA LEU A 243 -15.44 6.41 -3.61
C LEU A 243 -15.58 5.95 -5.07
N HIS A 244 -16.02 6.82 -5.98
CA HIS A 244 -16.04 6.50 -7.42
C HIS A 244 -14.64 6.18 -7.96
N ARG A 245 -13.62 6.98 -7.62
CA ARG A 245 -12.24 6.70 -8.04
C ARG A 245 -11.71 5.37 -7.47
N GLU A 246 -12.01 5.08 -6.20
CA GLU A 246 -11.65 3.80 -5.58
C GLU A 246 -12.34 2.62 -6.26
N LYS A 247 -13.63 2.78 -6.62
CA LYS A 247 -14.42 1.79 -7.35
C LYS A 247 -13.82 1.48 -8.72
N GLU A 248 -13.41 2.51 -9.47
CA GLU A 248 -12.74 2.34 -10.75
C GLU A 248 -11.41 1.58 -10.60
N SER A 249 -10.63 1.90 -9.57
CA SER A 249 -9.37 1.20 -9.26
C SER A 249 -9.61 -0.29 -8.98
N ALA A 250 -10.54 -0.60 -8.08
CA ALA A 250 -10.89 -1.99 -7.74
C ALA A 250 -11.45 -2.76 -8.95
N SER A 251 -12.21 -2.10 -9.82
CA SER A 251 -12.74 -2.69 -11.06
C SER A 251 -11.62 -3.04 -12.06
N ARG A 252 -10.59 -2.19 -12.17
CA ARG A 252 -9.38 -2.48 -12.96
C ARG A 252 -8.62 -3.67 -12.38
N GLU A 253 -8.44 -3.73 -11.06
CA GLU A 253 -7.78 -4.86 -10.39
C GLU A 253 -8.50 -6.18 -10.63
N ILE A 254 -9.83 -6.22 -10.53
CA ILE A 254 -10.62 -7.42 -10.85
C ILE A 254 -10.42 -7.85 -12.30
N THR A 255 -10.38 -6.89 -13.23
CA THR A 255 -10.17 -7.18 -14.65
C THR A 255 -8.81 -7.82 -14.88
N GLU A 256 -7.78 -7.31 -14.21
CA GLU A 256 -6.43 -7.87 -14.26
C GLU A 256 -6.34 -9.25 -13.61
N LEU A 257 -6.94 -9.45 -12.44
CA LEU A 257 -7.02 -10.77 -11.79
C LEU A 257 -7.73 -11.80 -12.67
N ARG A 258 -8.83 -11.41 -13.34
CA ARG A 258 -9.53 -12.28 -14.31
C ARG A 258 -8.65 -12.61 -15.50
N ARG A 259 -7.83 -11.67 -15.98
CA ARG A 259 -6.85 -11.93 -17.05
C ARG A 259 -5.81 -12.95 -16.61
N LYS A 260 -5.23 -12.78 -15.41
CA LYS A 260 -4.28 -13.73 -14.82
C LYS A 260 -4.91 -15.12 -14.62
N LEU A 261 -6.13 -15.18 -14.10
CA LEU A 261 -6.87 -16.43 -13.93
C LEU A 261 -7.07 -17.18 -15.25
N ARG A 262 -7.42 -16.47 -16.34
CA ARG A 262 -7.54 -17.08 -17.68
C ARG A 262 -6.21 -17.56 -18.25
N ALA A 263 -5.10 -16.93 -17.86
CA ALA A 263 -3.77 -17.32 -18.28
C ALA A 263 -3.23 -18.54 -17.52
N VAL A 264 -3.87 -18.96 -16.41
CA VAL A 264 -3.48 -20.18 -15.69
C VAL A 264 -3.75 -21.39 -16.59
N PRO A 265 -2.73 -22.20 -16.92
CA PRO A 265 -2.93 -23.37 -17.78
C PRO A 265 -3.99 -24.32 -17.24
N GLN A 266 -4.79 -24.87 -18.16
CA GLN A 266 -5.64 -26.01 -17.86
C GLN A 266 -4.79 -27.27 -17.93
N SER A 267 -4.96 -28.13 -16.92
CA SER A 267 -4.29 -29.42 -16.77
C SER A 267 -4.81 -30.41 -17.79
#